data_AF-F8AFZ5-F1
#
_entry.id   AF-F8AFZ5-F1
#
_cell.length_a   1.000
_cell.length_b   1.000
_cell.length_c   1.000
_cell.angle_alpha   90.00
_cell.angle_beta   90.00
_cell.angle_gamma   90.00
#
_symmetry.space_group_name_H-M   'P 1'
#
loop_
_entity.id
_entity.type
_entity.pdbx_description
1 polymer ?
#
loop_
_entity_poly.entity_id
_entity_poly.type
_entity_poly.pdbx_seq_one_letter_code
_entity_poly.pdbx_strand_id
1 'polypeptide(L)'
;MLWSFRLELKQSLRTKKFWIIVLIMMVLYLPVLYGIKASGEFFGKGYTEEYLVSSLINAVKGMVGFFVSILALLLGATAINSEVEKGTIRIAISKPITRAGYILGKILANTVILALAILLSSLVAVFGIKYLGIDLTTSLLRDTILMNLVLLLAMIQLLALGYLLSTMIKSSSGAMGAALVLFFLLALISPALVEYKAYIDAEKVVEKKLGPIEVPQLNGNITEEEWTAYEEKMKLLEAERQRLSREYKTEFLFFNPNAQLNIIFGNLSKLEHVVVRNVTYYKATELGTPDYSSGPVKVEVNVTKGEGYCSGGSTSAGREFTEQTFTGSEYYVAVIKEECTITYSYQGVAYSVSRNILNLGILAAMTFVYLGLAVFRFGKIDLR
;
A
#
# COMPACT_ATOMS: atom_id res chain seq x y z
N MET A 1 -24.40 -24.56 -14.37
CA MET A 1 -23.32 -23.79 -13.72
C MET A 1 -21.96 -24.44 -13.90
N LEU A 2 -21.73 -25.67 -13.39
CA LEU A 2 -20.41 -26.33 -13.45
C LEU A 2 -19.80 -26.48 -14.86
N TRP A 3 -20.64 -26.73 -15.87
CA TRP A 3 -20.17 -26.89 -17.25
C TRP A 3 -19.51 -25.61 -17.81
N SER A 4 -20.19 -24.46 -17.65
CA SER A 4 -19.67 -23.15 -18.08
C SER A 4 -18.39 -22.78 -17.33
N PHE A 5 -18.36 -23.03 -16.01
CA PHE A 5 -17.16 -22.82 -15.20
C PHE A 5 -15.93 -23.58 -15.73
N ARG A 6 -16.07 -24.91 -15.96
CA ARG A 6 -14.96 -25.74 -16.45
C ARG A 6 -14.48 -25.32 -17.84
N LEU A 7 -15.41 -24.94 -18.71
CA LEU A 7 -15.11 -24.47 -20.05
C LEU A 7 -14.27 -23.19 -20.00
N GLU A 8 -14.77 -22.17 -19.29
CA GLU A 8 -14.13 -20.86 -19.21
C GLU A 8 -12.76 -20.95 -18.53
N LEU A 9 -12.66 -21.68 -17.42
CA LEU A 9 -11.41 -21.86 -16.70
C LEU A 9 -10.33 -22.48 -17.61
N LYS A 10 -10.69 -23.51 -18.38
CA LYS A 10 -9.76 -24.16 -19.32
C LYS A 10 -9.37 -23.22 -20.47
N GLN A 11 -10.30 -22.42 -20.97
CA GLN A 11 -10.01 -21.46 -22.04
C GLN A 11 -9.03 -20.40 -21.56
N SER A 12 -9.33 -19.73 -20.44
CA SER A 12 -8.51 -18.65 -19.90
C SER A 12 -7.11 -19.11 -19.50
N LEU A 13 -6.97 -20.26 -18.84
CA LEU A 13 -5.65 -20.82 -18.46
C LEU A 13 -4.79 -21.21 -19.67
N ARG A 14 -5.40 -21.53 -20.81
CA ARG A 14 -4.66 -21.83 -22.05
C ARG A 14 -4.31 -20.58 -22.85
N THR A 15 -4.86 -19.42 -22.53
CA THR A 15 -4.56 -18.20 -23.27
C THR A 15 -3.15 -17.69 -22.94
N LYS A 16 -2.38 -17.34 -23.99
CA LYS A 16 -1.07 -16.71 -23.83
C LYS A 16 -1.16 -15.38 -23.07
N LYS A 17 -2.27 -14.66 -23.20
CA LYS A 17 -2.49 -13.34 -22.59
C LYS A 17 -2.37 -13.37 -21.07
N PHE A 18 -2.99 -14.36 -20.42
CA PHE A 18 -2.89 -14.54 -18.97
C PHE A 18 -1.44 -14.74 -18.52
N TRP A 19 -0.76 -15.71 -19.13
CA TRP A 19 0.63 -16.04 -18.77
C TRP A 19 1.61 -14.91 -19.10
N ILE A 20 1.40 -14.15 -20.18
CA ILE A 20 2.20 -12.97 -20.49
C ILE A 20 2.08 -11.92 -19.39
N ILE A 21 0.85 -11.61 -18.93
CA ILE A 21 0.64 -10.63 -17.86
C ILE A 21 1.28 -11.10 -16.55
N VAL A 22 1.08 -12.38 -16.18
CA VAL A 22 1.70 -12.96 -14.98
C VAL A 22 3.22 -12.94 -15.06
N LEU A 23 3.80 -13.28 -16.22
CA LEU A 23 5.24 -13.26 -16.44
C LEU A 23 5.81 -11.85 -16.36
N ILE A 24 5.18 -10.88 -17.01
CA ILE A 24 5.58 -9.46 -16.94
C ILE A 24 5.52 -8.99 -15.49
N MET A 25 4.44 -9.29 -14.77
CA MET A 25 4.29 -8.96 -13.36
C MET A 25 5.42 -9.59 -12.52
N MET A 26 5.74 -10.87 -12.72
CA MET A 26 6.84 -11.55 -12.04
C MET A 26 8.21 -10.91 -12.32
N VAL A 27 8.48 -10.57 -13.57
CA VAL A 27 9.74 -9.90 -13.96
C VAL A 27 9.85 -8.52 -13.31
N LEU A 28 8.75 -7.78 -13.22
CA LEU A 28 8.72 -6.46 -12.59
C LEU A 28 8.89 -6.48 -11.07
N TYR A 29 8.76 -7.63 -10.41
CA TYR A 29 9.15 -7.75 -8.99
C TYR A 29 10.66 -7.65 -8.79
N LEU A 30 11.48 -8.04 -9.76
CA LEU A 30 12.94 -8.00 -9.63
C LEU A 30 13.49 -6.60 -9.30
N PRO A 31 13.18 -5.53 -10.05
CA PRO A 31 13.63 -4.19 -9.71
C PRO A 31 13.05 -3.69 -8.38
N VAL A 32 11.85 -4.14 -7.98
CA VAL A 32 11.26 -3.77 -6.69
C VAL A 32 12.01 -4.40 -5.53
N LEU A 33 12.30 -5.70 -5.61
CA LEU A 33 13.09 -6.40 -4.59
C LEU A 33 14.52 -5.85 -4.50
N TYR A 34 15.12 -5.56 -5.66
CA TYR A 34 16.42 -4.89 -5.71
C TYR A 34 16.35 -3.50 -5.09
N GLY A 35 15.33 -2.71 -5.40
CA GLY A 35 15.13 -1.37 -4.84
C GLY A 35 14.98 -1.40 -3.32
N ILE A 36 14.18 -2.32 -2.78
CA ILE A 36 14.02 -2.53 -1.34
C ILE A 36 15.35 -2.88 -0.67
N LYS A 37 16.15 -3.74 -1.30
CA LYS A 37 17.48 -4.12 -0.79
C LYS A 37 18.45 -2.93 -0.85
N ALA A 38 18.54 -2.28 -2.01
CA ALA A 38 19.46 -1.18 -2.28
C ALA A 38 19.19 0.01 -1.36
N SER A 39 17.92 0.37 -1.13
CA SER A 39 17.59 1.45 -0.20
C SER A 39 18.12 1.18 1.22
N GLY A 40 18.35 -0.08 1.61
CA GLY A 40 18.90 -0.40 2.92
C GLY A 40 20.38 -0.17 3.02
N GLU A 41 21.07 -0.53 1.95
CA GLU A 41 22.50 -0.37 1.82
C GLU A 41 22.86 1.13 1.68
N PHE A 42 22.08 1.92 0.94
CA PHE A 42 22.30 3.37 0.73
C PHE A 42 22.20 4.22 2.01
N PHE A 43 21.28 3.89 2.94
CA PHE A 43 21.12 4.65 4.18
C PHE A 43 21.99 4.14 5.34
N GLY A 44 22.84 3.13 5.12
CA GLY A 44 23.81 2.64 6.10
C GLY A 44 23.22 2.08 7.40
N LYS A 45 21.90 1.91 7.48
CA LYS A 45 21.18 1.41 8.66
C LYS A 45 20.57 0.06 8.30
N GLY A 46 20.98 -0.98 9.03
CA GLY A 46 20.34 -2.30 8.95
C GLY A 46 18.83 -2.15 9.14
N TYR A 47 18.06 -2.66 8.19
CA TYR A 47 16.61 -2.58 8.28
C TYR A 47 16.06 -3.35 9.46
N THR A 48 15.00 -2.83 10.06
CA THR A 48 14.10 -3.67 10.84
C THR A 48 13.37 -4.61 9.88
N GLU A 49 13.22 -5.88 10.26
CA GLU A 49 12.45 -6.88 9.51
C GLU A 49 11.03 -6.36 9.18
N GLU A 50 10.47 -5.57 10.09
CA GLU A 50 9.15 -4.95 10.00
C GLU A 50 9.01 -3.95 8.83
N TYR A 51 10.05 -3.18 8.51
CA TYR A 51 10.03 -2.27 7.36
C TYR A 51 10.03 -3.03 6.04
N LEU A 52 10.81 -4.11 5.95
CA LEU A 52 10.91 -4.96 4.76
C LEU A 52 9.57 -5.65 4.48
N VAL A 53 8.93 -6.20 5.52
CA VAL A 53 7.59 -6.80 5.43
C VAL A 53 6.57 -5.77 4.94
N SER A 54 6.54 -4.57 5.54
CA SER A 54 5.63 -3.49 5.15
C SER A 54 5.82 -3.06 3.70
N SER A 55 7.07 -2.97 3.25
CA SER A 55 7.42 -2.59 1.87
C SER A 55 6.98 -3.63 0.86
N LEU A 56 7.15 -4.92 1.18
CA LEU A 56 6.74 -6.03 0.31
C LEU A 56 5.21 -6.15 0.20
N ILE A 57 4.49 -5.93 1.30
CA ILE A 57 3.02 -5.87 1.27
C ILE A 57 2.54 -4.74 0.36
N ASN A 58 3.15 -3.55 0.48
CA ASN A 58 2.84 -2.43 -0.41
C ASN A 58 3.19 -2.73 -1.87
N ALA A 59 4.29 -3.45 -2.13
CA ALA A 59 4.64 -3.92 -3.46
C ALA A 59 3.60 -4.89 -4.04
N VAL A 60 3.13 -5.87 -3.25
CA VAL A 60 2.05 -6.79 -3.66
C VAL A 60 0.77 -6.03 -3.96
N LYS A 61 0.35 -5.15 -3.05
CA LYS A 61 -0.82 -4.29 -3.25
C LYS A 61 -0.71 -3.47 -4.54
N GLY A 62 0.45 -2.87 -4.80
CA GLY A 62 0.70 -2.08 -6.01
C GLY A 62 0.66 -2.91 -7.29
N MET A 63 1.35 -4.06 -7.31
CA MET A 63 1.38 -4.95 -8.47
C MET A 63 0.00 -5.53 -8.79
N VAL A 64 -0.73 -6.01 -7.78
CA VAL A 64 -2.11 -6.49 -7.94
C VAL A 64 -3.03 -5.35 -8.35
N GLY A 65 -2.96 -4.22 -7.66
CA GLY A 65 -3.77 -3.03 -7.93
C GLY A 65 -3.60 -2.45 -9.34
N PHE A 66 -2.47 -2.70 -9.99
CA PHE A 66 -2.26 -2.33 -11.39
C PHE A 66 -2.53 -3.48 -12.37
N PHE A 67 -1.73 -4.55 -12.34
CA PHE A 67 -1.75 -5.60 -13.36
C PHE A 67 -2.99 -6.50 -13.27
N VAL A 68 -3.34 -6.93 -12.06
CA VAL A 68 -4.50 -7.81 -11.86
C VAL A 68 -5.80 -7.02 -12.04
N SER A 69 -5.82 -5.73 -11.71
CA SER A 69 -6.94 -4.83 -12.00
C SER A 69 -7.24 -4.72 -13.50
N ILE A 70 -6.22 -4.48 -14.33
CA ILE A 70 -6.36 -4.45 -15.79
C ILE A 70 -6.86 -5.82 -16.28
N LEU A 71 -6.25 -6.90 -15.79
CA LEU A 71 -6.64 -8.26 -16.16
C LEU A 71 -8.13 -8.53 -15.82
N ALA A 72 -8.57 -8.19 -14.60
CA ALA A 72 -9.95 -8.37 -14.15
C ALA A 72 -10.94 -7.63 -15.05
N LEU A 73 -10.65 -6.36 -15.33
CA LEU A 73 -11.51 -5.52 -16.15
C LEU A 73 -11.59 -6.03 -17.60
N LEU A 74 -10.45 -6.44 -18.19
CA LEU A 74 -10.40 -6.98 -19.56
C LEU A 74 -11.09 -8.34 -19.68
N LEU A 75 -10.89 -9.23 -18.69
CA LEU A 75 -11.58 -10.53 -18.65
C LEU A 75 -13.10 -10.32 -18.60
N GLY A 76 -13.57 -9.37 -17.79
CA GLY A 76 -14.99 -9.02 -17.73
C GLY A 76 -15.50 -8.38 -19.02
N ALA A 77 -14.77 -7.38 -19.55
CA ALA A 77 -15.18 -6.58 -20.71
C ALA A 77 -15.28 -7.35 -22.02
N THR A 78 -14.64 -8.53 -22.08
CA THR A 78 -14.64 -9.39 -23.26
C THR A 78 -15.46 -10.66 -23.05
N ALA A 79 -16.07 -10.83 -21.87
CA ALA A 79 -16.72 -12.08 -21.49
C ALA A 79 -17.95 -12.42 -22.33
N ILE A 80 -18.77 -11.43 -22.71
CA ILE A 80 -20.06 -11.68 -23.37
C ILE A 80 -20.02 -11.26 -24.84
N ASN A 81 -19.58 -10.04 -25.11
CA ASN A 81 -19.55 -9.48 -26.46
C ASN A 81 -18.69 -10.30 -27.43
N SER A 82 -17.56 -10.84 -26.98
CA SER A 82 -16.69 -11.67 -27.83
C SER A 82 -17.35 -12.99 -28.24
N GLU A 83 -18.28 -13.51 -27.42
CA GLU A 83 -19.07 -14.70 -27.77
C GLU A 83 -20.28 -14.37 -28.64
N VAL A 84 -20.85 -13.18 -28.45
CA VAL A 84 -21.91 -12.64 -29.31
C VAL A 84 -21.37 -12.41 -30.72
N GLU A 85 -20.22 -11.75 -30.85
CA GLU A 85 -19.55 -11.52 -32.14
C GLU A 85 -19.18 -12.82 -32.86
N LYS A 86 -18.70 -13.83 -32.13
CA LYS A 86 -18.34 -15.14 -32.70
C LYS A 86 -19.55 -16.06 -32.94
N GLY A 87 -20.74 -15.66 -32.51
CA GLY A 87 -21.95 -16.49 -32.57
C GLY A 87 -21.93 -17.72 -31.65
N THR A 88 -20.90 -17.91 -30.82
CA THR A 88 -20.74 -19.08 -29.96
C THR A 88 -21.73 -19.10 -28.79
N ILE A 89 -22.26 -17.93 -28.42
CA ILE A 89 -23.23 -17.81 -27.32
C ILE A 89 -24.53 -18.59 -27.60
N ARG A 90 -24.98 -18.66 -28.87
CA ARG A 90 -26.19 -19.40 -29.27
C ARG A 90 -26.01 -20.91 -29.07
N ILE A 91 -24.81 -21.42 -29.37
CA ILE A 91 -24.45 -22.83 -29.16
C ILE A 91 -24.33 -23.16 -27.67
N ALA A 92 -23.84 -22.23 -26.85
CA ALA A 92 -23.72 -22.44 -25.41
C ALA A 92 -25.09 -22.52 -24.73
N ILE A 93 -26.05 -21.70 -25.16
CA ILE A 93 -27.39 -21.58 -24.57
C ILE A 93 -28.36 -22.66 -25.08
N SER A 94 -28.06 -23.33 -26.20
CA SER A 94 -28.86 -24.48 -26.66
C SER A 94 -28.74 -25.70 -25.74
N LYS A 95 -27.72 -25.73 -24.87
CA LYS A 95 -27.61 -26.72 -23.79
C LYS A 95 -28.63 -26.44 -22.69
N PRO A 96 -29.10 -27.46 -21.95
CA PRO A 96 -30.06 -27.29 -20.85
C PRO A 96 -29.40 -26.62 -19.63
N ILE A 97 -29.06 -25.33 -19.76
CA ILE A 97 -28.46 -24.51 -18.71
C ILE A 97 -29.25 -23.21 -18.56
N THR A 98 -29.48 -22.78 -17.32
CA THR A 98 -30.12 -21.49 -17.05
C THR A 98 -29.20 -20.35 -17.43
N ARG A 99 -29.75 -19.23 -17.94
CA ARG A 99 -28.98 -18.02 -18.29
C ARG A 99 -28.15 -17.50 -17.10
N ALA A 100 -28.77 -17.47 -15.92
CA ALA A 100 -28.08 -17.10 -14.67
C ALA A 100 -26.97 -18.10 -14.32
N GLY A 101 -27.21 -19.40 -14.46
CA GLY A 101 -26.21 -20.44 -14.21
C GLY A 101 -25.05 -20.44 -15.21
N TYR A 102 -25.25 -19.91 -16.42
CA TYR A 102 -24.20 -19.68 -17.40
C TYR A 102 -23.28 -18.53 -16.96
N ILE A 103 -23.85 -17.34 -16.74
CA ILE A 103 -23.05 -16.16 -16.39
C ILE A 103 -22.34 -16.32 -15.03
N LEU A 104 -23.02 -16.88 -14.02
CA LEU A 104 -22.39 -17.12 -12.71
C LEU A 104 -21.24 -18.13 -12.80
N GLY A 105 -21.37 -19.16 -13.64
CA GLY A 105 -20.27 -20.10 -13.89
C GLY A 105 -19.06 -19.41 -14.51
N LYS A 106 -19.31 -18.47 -15.42
CA LYS A 106 -18.28 -17.67 -16.10
C LYS A 106 -17.58 -16.69 -15.14
N ILE A 107 -18.36 -15.96 -14.34
CA ILE A 107 -17.83 -15.04 -13.31
C ILE A 107 -16.98 -15.81 -12.30
N LEU A 108 -17.44 -16.99 -11.85
CA LEU A 108 -16.71 -17.81 -10.89
C LEU A 108 -15.39 -18.33 -11.47
N ALA A 109 -15.37 -18.72 -12.75
CA ALA A 109 -14.13 -19.12 -13.43
C ALA A 109 -13.12 -17.96 -13.49
N ASN A 110 -13.58 -16.78 -13.92
CA ASN A 110 -12.76 -15.57 -13.96
C ASN A 110 -12.29 -15.15 -12.56
N THR A 111 -13.11 -15.34 -11.53
CA THR A 111 -12.71 -15.12 -10.13
C THR A 111 -11.57 -16.05 -9.70
N VAL A 112 -11.63 -17.34 -10.06
CA VAL A 112 -10.55 -18.30 -9.77
C VAL A 112 -9.25 -17.94 -10.50
N ILE A 113 -9.34 -17.42 -11.73
CA ILE A 113 -8.18 -16.96 -12.50
C ILE A 113 -7.52 -15.75 -11.83
N LEU A 114 -8.33 -14.80 -11.33
CA LEU A 114 -7.82 -13.65 -10.58
C LEU A 114 -7.22 -14.08 -9.24
N ALA A 115 -7.85 -15.02 -8.54
CA ALA A 115 -7.30 -15.60 -7.31
C ALA A 115 -5.93 -16.26 -7.58
N LEU A 116 -5.79 -17.01 -8.68
CA LEU A 116 -4.52 -17.60 -9.08
C LEU A 116 -3.45 -16.52 -9.35
N ALA A 117 -3.80 -15.44 -10.05
CA ALA A 117 -2.87 -14.34 -10.32
C ALA A 117 -2.39 -13.65 -9.03
N ILE A 118 -3.30 -13.40 -8.09
CA ILE A 118 -2.99 -12.84 -6.77
C ILE A 118 -2.11 -13.80 -5.96
N LEU A 119 -2.43 -15.09 -5.96
CA LEU A 119 -1.63 -16.10 -5.27
C LEU A 119 -0.19 -16.11 -5.81
N LEU A 120 -0.01 -16.12 -7.13
CA LEU A 120 1.31 -16.06 -7.76
C LEU A 120 2.07 -14.77 -7.38
N SER A 121 1.39 -13.63 -7.35
CA SER A 121 1.96 -12.36 -6.87
C SER A 121 2.42 -12.44 -5.41
N SER A 122 1.59 -12.99 -4.52
CA SER A 122 1.93 -13.15 -3.10
C SER A 122 3.06 -14.15 -2.88
N LEU A 123 3.14 -15.23 -3.67
CA LEU A 123 4.22 -16.20 -3.62
C LEU A 123 5.57 -15.55 -3.94
N VAL A 124 5.64 -14.72 -4.98
CA VAL A 124 6.87 -13.98 -5.32
C VAL A 124 7.32 -13.10 -4.14
N ALA A 125 6.39 -12.43 -3.47
CA ALA A 125 6.72 -11.63 -2.30
C ALA A 125 7.22 -12.47 -1.12
N VAL A 126 6.60 -13.61 -0.83
CA VAL A 126 7.06 -14.54 0.23
C VAL A 126 8.45 -15.09 -0.08
N PHE A 127 8.72 -15.45 -1.34
CA PHE A 127 10.08 -15.83 -1.75
C PHE A 127 11.08 -14.66 -1.64
N GLY A 128 10.62 -13.44 -1.92
CA GLY A 128 11.40 -12.21 -1.71
C GLY A 128 11.78 -11.99 -0.25
N ILE A 129 10.85 -12.22 0.69
CA ILE A 129 11.10 -12.15 2.15
C ILE A 129 12.20 -13.15 2.53
N LYS A 130 12.09 -14.40 2.06
CA LYS A 130 13.10 -15.43 2.32
C LYS A 130 14.46 -15.08 1.71
N TYR A 131 14.49 -14.51 0.51
CA TYR A 131 15.72 -14.06 -0.14
C TYR A 131 16.41 -12.93 0.64
N LEU A 132 15.63 -12.10 1.35
CA LEU A 132 16.13 -11.04 2.22
C LEU A 132 16.54 -11.53 3.61
N GLY A 133 16.43 -12.84 3.90
CA GLY A 133 16.89 -13.44 5.16
C GLY A 133 15.94 -13.31 6.34
N ILE A 134 14.66 -12.99 6.10
CA ILE A 134 13.65 -12.82 7.15
C ILE A 134 12.89 -14.14 7.34
N ASP A 135 12.70 -14.56 8.59
CA ASP A 135 11.95 -15.76 8.93
C ASP A 135 10.44 -15.58 8.78
N LEU A 136 9.80 -16.59 8.19
CA LEU A 136 8.34 -16.60 7.98
C LEU A 136 7.62 -16.94 9.29
N THR A 137 7.03 -15.93 9.92
CA THR A 137 6.20 -16.13 11.12
C THR A 137 4.78 -16.56 10.74
N THR A 138 4.11 -17.31 11.62
CA THR A 138 2.70 -17.74 11.43
C THR A 138 1.72 -16.57 11.33
N SER A 139 1.99 -15.45 11.99
CA SER A 139 1.24 -14.19 11.88
C SER A 139 1.27 -13.64 10.45
N LEU A 140 2.44 -13.67 9.80
CA LEU A 140 2.64 -13.18 8.43
C LEU A 140 1.86 -14.02 7.40
N LEU A 141 1.79 -15.35 7.60
CA LEU A 141 0.97 -16.23 6.76
C LEU A 141 -0.52 -15.87 6.87
N ARG A 142 -1.03 -15.68 8.08
CA ARG A 142 -2.42 -15.25 8.30
C ARG A 142 -2.71 -13.92 7.61
N ASP A 143 -1.81 -12.95 7.78
CA ASP A 143 -1.93 -11.62 7.16
C ASP A 143 -1.89 -11.68 5.64
N THR A 144 -1.06 -12.55 5.06
CA THR A 144 -1.00 -12.78 3.61
C THR A 144 -2.32 -13.34 3.08
N ILE A 145 -2.92 -14.32 3.78
CA ILE A 145 -4.22 -14.89 3.40
C ILE A 145 -5.31 -13.83 3.45
N LEU A 146 -5.39 -13.06 4.55
CA LEU A 146 -6.36 -11.99 4.70
C LEU A 146 -6.21 -10.92 3.61
N MET A 147 -4.96 -10.51 3.32
CA MET A 147 -4.67 -9.56 2.25
C MET A 147 -5.17 -10.10 0.90
N ASN A 148 -4.85 -11.34 0.55
CA ASN A 148 -5.28 -11.95 -0.70
C ASN A 148 -6.80 -12.01 -0.85
N LEU A 149 -7.55 -12.26 0.23
CA LEU A 149 -9.01 -12.25 0.22
C LEU A 149 -9.58 -10.85 -0.04
N VAL A 150 -9.04 -9.82 0.62
CA VAL A 150 -9.48 -8.42 0.43
C VAL A 150 -9.12 -7.93 -0.98
N LEU A 151 -7.93 -8.27 -1.49
CA LEU A 151 -7.53 -7.99 -2.87
C LEU A 151 -8.47 -8.69 -3.86
N LEU A 152 -8.79 -9.97 -3.63
CA LEU A 152 -9.70 -10.72 -4.49
C LEU A 152 -11.09 -10.07 -4.55
N LEU A 153 -11.62 -9.62 -3.41
CA LEU A 153 -12.90 -8.90 -3.36
C LEU A 153 -12.90 -7.66 -4.26
N ALA A 154 -11.84 -6.84 -4.16
CA ALA A 154 -11.65 -5.68 -5.04
C ALA A 154 -11.54 -6.06 -6.53
N MET A 155 -10.86 -7.16 -6.84
CA MET A 155 -10.74 -7.64 -8.23
C MET A 155 -12.07 -8.19 -8.76
N ILE A 156 -12.92 -8.78 -7.92
CA ILE A 156 -14.28 -9.20 -8.30
C ILE A 156 -15.14 -7.97 -8.65
N GLN A 157 -14.99 -6.86 -7.93
CA GLN A 157 -15.69 -5.62 -8.24
C GLN A 157 -15.29 -5.08 -9.63
N LEU A 158 -13.99 -5.06 -9.94
CA LEU A 158 -13.50 -4.68 -11.28
C LEU A 158 -13.97 -5.65 -12.35
N LEU A 159 -13.93 -6.95 -12.07
CA LEU A 159 -14.44 -7.97 -12.98
C LEU A 159 -15.92 -7.69 -13.31
N ALA A 160 -16.75 -7.41 -12.30
CA ALA A 160 -18.17 -7.09 -12.48
C ALA A 160 -18.39 -5.82 -13.33
N LEU A 161 -17.58 -4.77 -13.14
CA LEU A 161 -17.57 -3.59 -14.01
C LEU A 161 -17.21 -3.95 -15.46
N GLY A 162 -16.24 -4.84 -15.65
CA GLY A 162 -15.93 -5.40 -16.96
C GLY A 162 -17.14 -6.09 -17.58
N TYR A 163 -17.82 -6.97 -16.83
CA TYR A 163 -19.03 -7.63 -17.34
C TYR A 163 -20.12 -6.63 -17.75
N LEU A 164 -20.31 -5.54 -16.99
CA LEU A 164 -21.23 -4.46 -17.38
C LEU A 164 -20.83 -3.84 -18.72
N LEU A 165 -19.56 -3.49 -18.91
CA LEU A 165 -19.06 -2.99 -20.20
C LEU A 165 -19.32 -3.99 -21.33
N SER A 166 -19.09 -5.28 -21.06
CA SER A 166 -19.34 -6.34 -22.04
C SER A 166 -20.81 -6.50 -22.42
N THR A 167 -21.75 -6.13 -21.54
CA THR A 167 -23.19 -6.14 -21.85
C THR A 167 -23.65 -4.90 -22.60
N MET A 168 -22.96 -3.77 -22.44
CA MET A 168 -23.33 -2.49 -23.04
C MET A 168 -22.71 -2.30 -24.43
N ILE A 169 -21.49 -2.79 -24.63
CA ILE A 169 -20.73 -2.59 -25.86
C ILE A 169 -20.76 -3.86 -26.69
N LYS A 170 -21.39 -3.78 -27.87
CA LYS A 170 -21.54 -4.92 -28.78
C LYS A 170 -20.20 -5.42 -29.32
N SER A 171 -19.25 -4.52 -29.57
CA SER A 171 -17.95 -4.91 -30.14
C SER A 171 -16.93 -5.32 -29.08
N SER A 172 -16.24 -6.44 -29.25
CA SER A 172 -15.23 -6.92 -28.30
C SER A 172 -14.04 -5.96 -28.25
N SER A 173 -13.59 -5.44 -29.39
CA SER A 173 -12.49 -4.47 -29.45
C SER A 173 -12.88 -3.14 -28.80
N GLY A 174 -14.12 -2.67 -29.03
CA GLY A 174 -14.62 -1.44 -28.40
C GLY A 174 -14.71 -1.56 -26.88
N ALA A 175 -15.13 -2.71 -26.38
CA ALA A 175 -15.20 -2.94 -24.93
C ALA A 175 -13.83 -3.06 -24.28
N MET A 176 -12.84 -3.66 -24.96
CA MET A 176 -11.46 -3.64 -24.47
C MET A 176 -10.93 -2.20 -24.34
N GLY A 177 -11.18 -1.36 -25.34
CA GLY A 177 -10.81 0.06 -25.30
C GLY A 177 -11.50 0.81 -24.16
N ALA A 178 -12.82 0.63 -24.00
CA ALA A 178 -13.59 1.23 -22.92
C ALA A 178 -13.12 0.76 -21.54
N ALA A 179 -12.78 -0.53 -21.40
CA ALA A 179 -12.20 -1.07 -20.19
C ALA A 179 -10.86 -0.39 -19.89
N LEU A 180 -9.96 -0.27 -20.86
CA LEU A 180 -8.67 0.37 -20.64
C LEU A 180 -8.82 1.83 -20.19
N VAL A 181 -9.72 2.60 -20.82
CA VAL A 181 -10.04 3.97 -20.41
C VAL A 181 -10.60 4.01 -18.99
N LEU A 182 -11.56 3.14 -18.67
CA LEU A 182 -12.14 3.04 -17.34
C LEU A 182 -11.08 2.67 -16.29
N PHE A 183 -10.14 1.79 -16.62
CA PHE A 183 -9.03 1.45 -15.74
C PHE A 183 -8.19 2.68 -15.42
N PHE A 184 -7.74 3.47 -16.40
CA PHE A 184 -6.93 4.66 -16.13
C PHE A 184 -7.72 5.74 -15.36
N LEU A 185 -9.02 5.88 -15.64
CA LEU A 185 -9.88 6.77 -14.88
C LEU A 185 -9.95 6.36 -13.39
N LEU A 186 -10.12 5.07 -13.11
CA LEU A 186 -10.21 4.56 -11.74
C LEU A 186 -8.84 4.49 -11.04
N ALA A 187 -7.82 3.96 -11.70
CA ALA A 187 -6.53 3.69 -11.07
C ALA A 187 -5.64 4.93 -10.94
N LEU A 188 -5.76 5.91 -11.84
CA LEU A 188 -4.83 7.04 -11.92
C LEU A 188 -5.52 8.39 -11.77
N ILE A 189 -6.54 8.67 -12.58
CA ILE A 189 -7.12 10.02 -12.66
C ILE A 189 -7.97 10.33 -11.42
N SER A 190 -8.89 9.45 -11.05
CA SER A 190 -9.81 9.71 -9.93
C SER A 190 -9.12 9.84 -8.56
N PRO A 191 -8.10 9.04 -8.19
CA PRO A 191 -7.37 9.25 -6.94
C PRO A 191 -6.56 10.56 -6.96
N ALA A 192 -5.94 10.89 -8.10
CA ALA A 192 -5.16 12.13 -8.24
C ALA A 192 -6.02 13.38 -8.08
N LEU A 193 -7.23 13.40 -8.66
CA LEU A 193 -8.16 14.52 -8.51
C LEU A 193 -8.60 14.71 -7.05
N VAL A 194 -8.85 13.61 -6.33
CA VAL A 194 -9.23 13.66 -4.92
C VAL A 194 -8.06 14.13 -4.04
N GLU A 195 -6.84 13.66 -4.31
CA GLU A 195 -5.65 14.12 -3.58
C GLU A 195 -5.36 15.59 -3.82
N TYR A 196 -5.51 16.06 -5.07
CA TYR A 196 -5.39 17.47 -5.39
C TYR A 196 -6.42 18.32 -4.65
N LYS A 197 -7.70 17.90 -4.64
CA LYS A 197 -8.75 18.60 -3.89
C LYS A 197 -8.47 18.62 -2.38
N ALA A 198 -8.03 17.49 -1.81
CA ALA A 198 -7.71 17.40 -0.39
C ALA A 198 -6.54 18.32 0.00
N TYR A 199 -5.53 18.45 -0.87
CA TYR A 199 -4.42 19.37 -0.66
C TYR A 199 -4.88 20.83 -0.62
N ILE A 200 -5.64 21.27 -1.63
CA ILE A 200 -6.12 22.65 -1.73
C ILE A 200 -7.02 23.02 -0.55
N ASP A 201 -7.89 22.12 -0.12
CA ASP A 201 -8.78 22.40 1.01
C ASP A 201 -8.04 22.33 2.36
N ALA A 202 -7.02 21.49 2.50
CA ALA A 202 -6.13 21.49 3.67
C ALA A 202 -5.34 22.79 3.79
N GLU A 203 -4.81 23.29 2.67
CA GLU A 203 -4.07 24.57 2.61
C GLU A 203 -4.93 25.73 3.11
N LYS A 204 -6.19 25.83 2.64
CA LYS A 204 -7.15 26.85 3.12
C LYS A 204 -7.44 26.74 4.62
N VAL A 205 -7.49 25.52 5.16
CA VAL A 205 -7.72 25.30 6.60
C VAL A 205 -6.52 25.79 7.42
N VAL A 206 -5.30 25.52 6.95
CA VAL A 206 -4.07 25.99 7.59
C VAL A 206 -3.95 27.50 7.48
N GLU A 207 -4.19 28.07 6.29
CA GLU A 207 -4.17 29.51 6.05
C GLU A 207 -5.13 30.24 7.00
N LYS A 208 -6.33 29.70 7.20
CA LYS A 208 -7.32 30.26 8.13
C LYS A 208 -6.88 30.19 9.60
N LYS A 209 -6.10 29.17 10.00
CA LYS A 209 -5.69 28.93 11.39
C LYS A 209 -4.38 29.63 11.77
N LEU A 210 -3.40 29.62 10.87
CA LEU A 210 -2.00 30.00 11.13
C LEU A 210 -1.48 31.05 10.13
N GLY A 211 -2.32 31.55 9.22
CA GLY A 211 -1.92 32.46 8.15
C GLY A 211 -1.22 31.73 6.98
N PRO A 212 -0.79 32.47 5.96
CA PRO A 212 -0.20 31.89 4.75
C PRO A 212 1.06 31.08 5.06
N ILE A 213 1.31 30.07 4.23
CA ILE A 213 2.49 29.22 4.32
C ILE A 213 3.60 29.91 3.50
N GLU A 214 4.50 30.58 4.20
CA GLU A 214 5.65 31.25 3.61
C GLU A 214 6.90 30.40 3.84
N VAL A 215 7.67 30.15 2.79
CA VAL A 215 8.92 29.39 2.89
C VAL A 215 10.01 30.32 3.43
N PRO A 216 10.69 29.97 4.54
CA PRO A 216 11.81 30.76 5.05
C PRO A 216 12.88 30.94 3.98
N GLN A 217 13.38 32.16 3.79
CA GLN A 217 14.39 32.41 2.77
C GLN A 217 15.75 31.81 3.21
N LEU A 218 16.28 30.90 2.38
CA LEU A 218 17.54 30.18 2.60
C LEU A 218 18.78 31.09 2.72
N ASN A 219 18.69 32.37 2.35
CA ASN A 219 19.81 33.31 2.33
C ASN A 219 19.95 34.15 3.63
N GLY A 220 19.10 33.91 4.64
CA GLY A 220 19.10 34.64 5.91
C GLY A 220 19.64 33.82 7.09
N ASN A 221 19.96 34.51 8.18
CA ASN A 221 20.23 33.88 9.48
C ASN A 221 18.86 33.50 10.10
N ILE A 222 18.30 32.37 9.63
CA ILE A 222 16.93 31.97 9.99
C ILE A 222 16.88 31.69 11.49
N THR A 223 15.95 32.34 12.18
CA THR A 223 15.79 32.14 13.62
C THR A 223 15.19 30.76 13.89
N GLU A 224 15.58 30.12 15.00
CA GLU A 224 15.03 28.82 15.42
C GLU A 224 13.50 28.89 15.62
N GLU A 225 12.98 30.07 15.97
CA GLU A 225 11.56 30.37 16.12
C GLU A 225 10.80 30.36 14.77
N GLU A 226 11.37 30.94 13.71
CA GLU A 226 10.78 30.91 12.36
C GLU A 226 10.72 29.49 11.78
N TRP A 227 11.79 28.70 11.98
CA TRP A 227 11.83 27.31 11.53
C TRP A 227 10.80 26.43 12.26
N THR A 228 10.69 26.60 13.59
CA THR A 228 9.74 25.83 14.39
C THR A 228 8.28 26.19 14.05
N ALA A 229 7.98 27.47 13.81
CA ALA A 229 6.67 27.91 13.34
C ALA A 229 6.32 27.36 11.95
N TYR A 230 7.29 27.32 11.03
CA TYR A 230 7.10 26.70 9.71
C TYR A 230 6.88 25.19 9.80
N GLU A 231 7.66 24.49 10.63
CA GLU A 231 7.46 23.06 10.87
C GLU A 231 6.06 22.75 11.43
N GLU A 232 5.57 23.57 12.35
CA GLU A 232 4.23 23.42 12.91
C GLU A 232 3.15 23.56 11.84
N LYS A 233 3.25 24.59 10.98
CA LYS A 233 2.36 24.77 9.83
C LYS A 233 2.37 23.55 8.90
N MET A 234 3.55 23.04 8.58
CA MET A 234 3.69 21.87 7.69
C MET A 234 3.16 20.58 8.33
N LYS A 235 3.35 20.38 9.64
CA LYS A 235 2.77 19.25 10.39
C LYS A 235 1.24 19.32 10.38
N LEU A 236 0.67 20.51 10.60
CA LEU A 236 -0.78 20.70 10.54
C LEU A 236 -1.33 20.49 9.13
N LEU A 237 -0.66 21.01 8.11
CA LEU A 237 -1.05 20.83 6.70
C LEU A 237 -1.08 19.35 6.34
N GLU A 238 -0.03 18.61 6.70
CA GLU A 238 0.05 17.18 6.41
C GLU A 238 -1.07 16.40 7.13
N ALA A 239 -1.33 16.72 8.40
CA ALA A 239 -2.39 16.08 9.18
C ALA A 239 -3.79 16.35 8.57
N GLU A 240 -4.09 17.60 8.21
CA GLU A 240 -5.37 17.95 7.61
C GLU A 240 -5.51 17.37 6.19
N ARG A 241 -4.43 17.38 5.39
CA ARG A 241 -4.38 16.74 4.07
C ARG A 241 -4.68 15.25 4.15
N GLN A 242 -4.05 14.54 5.09
CA GLN A 242 -4.29 13.09 5.27
C GLN A 242 -5.73 12.82 5.71
N ARG A 243 -6.27 13.64 6.61
CA ARG A 243 -7.66 13.56 7.06
C ARG A 243 -8.63 13.77 5.89
N LEU A 244 -8.52 14.90 5.18
CA LEU A 244 -9.40 15.25 4.06
C LEU A 244 -9.25 14.26 2.90
N SER A 245 -8.03 13.79 2.61
CA SER A 245 -7.80 12.77 1.58
C SER A 245 -8.57 11.48 1.90
N ARG A 246 -8.56 11.04 3.16
CA ARG A 246 -9.30 9.84 3.58
C ARG A 246 -10.81 10.04 3.51
N GLU A 247 -11.29 11.19 3.95
CA GLU A 247 -12.72 11.56 3.89
C GLU A 247 -13.21 11.60 2.44
N TYR A 248 -12.54 12.34 1.57
CA TYR A 248 -12.89 12.47 0.15
C TYR A 248 -12.73 11.17 -0.63
N LYS A 249 -11.75 10.31 -0.32
CA LYS A 249 -11.67 8.98 -0.95
C LYS A 249 -12.84 8.07 -0.51
N THR A 250 -13.32 8.20 0.71
CA THR A 250 -14.49 7.44 1.19
C THR A 250 -15.78 7.97 0.57
N GLU A 251 -15.92 9.28 0.47
CA GLU A 251 -17.12 9.96 -0.06
C GLU A 251 -17.21 9.91 -1.58
N PHE A 252 -16.15 10.31 -2.30
CA PHE A 252 -16.17 10.43 -3.76
C PHE A 252 -15.71 9.17 -4.48
N LEU A 253 -14.93 8.30 -3.85
CA LEU A 253 -14.34 7.11 -4.48
C LEU A 253 -14.85 5.80 -3.86
N PHE A 254 -16.04 5.79 -3.27
CA PHE A 254 -16.69 4.58 -2.76
C PHE A 254 -16.83 3.49 -3.84
N PHE A 255 -17.01 3.88 -5.10
CA PHE A 255 -17.15 2.98 -6.24
C PHE A 255 -15.82 2.41 -6.76
N ASN A 256 -14.70 3.00 -6.35
CA ASN A 256 -13.37 2.66 -6.86
C ASN A 256 -12.68 1.66 -5.92
N PRO A 257 -12.54 0.38 -6.33
CA PRO A 257 -12.00 -0.65 -5.47
C PRO A 257 -10.52 -0.41 -5.12
N ASN A 258 -9.72 0.15 -6.03
CA ASN A 258 -8.31 0.47 -5.75
C ASN A 258 -8.18 1.58 -4.69
N ALA A 259 -9.05 2.58 -4.73
CA ALA A 259 -9.09 3.63 -3.70
C ALA A 259 -9.45 3.04 -2.33
N GLN A 260 -10.45 2.14 -2.28
CA GLN A 260 -10.83 1.46 -1.04
C GLN A 260 -9.70 0.57 -0.49
N LEU A 261 -8.98 -0.16 -1.34
CA LEU A 261 -7.82 -0.96 -0.92
C LEU A 261 -6.73 -0.09 -0.26
N ASN A 262 -6.47 1.11 -0.79
CA ASN A 262 -5.50 2.02 -0.21
C ASN A 262 -5.90 2.54 1.18
N ILE A 263 -7.21 2.70 1.44
CA ILE A 263 -7.71 3.07 2.77
C ILE A 263 -7.62 1.86 3.71
N ILE A 264 -8.11 0.69 3.27
CA ILE A 264 -8.16 -0.54 4.07
C ILE A 264 -6.75 -0.95 4.54
N PHE A 265 -5.75 -0.80 3.67
CA PHE A 265 -4.36 -1.08 3.98
C PHE A 265 -3.56 0.17 4.42
N GLY A 266 -4.23 1.28 4.73
CA GLY A 266 -3.56 2.54 5.08
C GLY A 266 -2.85 2.53 6.43
N ASN A 267 -3.21 1.61 7.33
CA ASN A 267 -2.69 1.50 8.70
C ASN A 267 -1.84 0.23 8.89
N LEU A 268 -1.01 -0.12 7.91
CA LEU A 268 -0.14 -1.31 7.98
C LEU A 268 1.10 -1.11 8.86
N SER A 269 1.61 0.12 8.94
CA SER A 269 2.78 0.46 9.73
C SER A 269 2.52 1.67 10.62
N LYS A 270 3.21 1.68 11.75
CA LYS A 270 3.26 2.80 12.69
C LYS A 270 4.66 3.40 12.67
N LEU A 271 4.73 4.72 12.66
CA LEU A 271 6.00 5.44 12.72
C LEU A 271 6.42 5.56 14.19
N GLU A 272 7.59 5.02 14.49
CA GLU A 272 8.20 5.04 15.81
C GLU A 272 9.62 5.62 15.70
N HIS A 273 10.11 6.21 16.77
CA HIS A 273 11.50 6.60 16.86
C HIS A 273 12.18 5.83 17.99
N VAL A 274 13.45 5.50 17.75
CA VAL A 274 14.34 4.89 18.72
C VAL A 274 15.46 5.88 19.00
N VAL A 275 15.57 6.30 20.26
CA VAL A 275 16.69 7.11 20.75
C VAL A 275 17.67 6.18 21.45
N VAL A 276 18.89 6.14 20.96
CA VAL A 276 20.02 5.44 21.59
C VAL A 276 20.88 6.50 22.26
N ARG A 277 20.91 6.49 23.59
CA ARG A 277 21.78 7.33 24.42
C ARG A 277 22.95 6.47 24.90
N ASN A 278 24.15 6.76 24.40
CA ASN A 278 25.38 6.11 24.83
C ASN A 278 26.16 7.06 25.75
N VAL A 279 26.33 6.69 27.01
CA VAL A 279 27.03 7.46 28.03
C VAL A 279 28.34 6.76 28.34
N THR A 280 29.46 7.39 28.03
CA THR A 280 30.80 6.87 28.31
C THR A 280 31.49 7.72 29.36
N TYR A 281 31.87 7.12 30.47
CA TYR A 281 32.55 7.79 31.58
C TYR A 281 34.07 7.69 31.41
N TYR A 282 34.75 8.82 31.39
CA TYR A 282 36.21 8.92 31.41
C TYR A 282 36.67 9.53 32.73
N LYS A 283 37.90 9.23 33.16
CA LYS A 283 38.53 10.00 34.25
C LYS A 283 38.76 11.44 33.77
N ALA A 284 38.55 12.41 34.65
CA ALA A 284 38.83 13.80 34.32
C ALA A 284 40.34 14.08 34.41
N THR A 285 40.86 14.83 33.44
CA THR A 285 42.19 15.45 33.55
C THR A 285 42.18 16.58 34.58
N GLU A 286 43.35 17.09 34.97
CA GLU A 286 43.48 18.27 35.85
C GLU A 286 42.79 19.52 35.26
N LEU A 287 42.52 19.54 33.95
CA LEU A 287 41.79 20.60 33.24
C LEU A 287 40.27 20.34 33.12
N GLY A 288 39.75 19.27 33.73
CA GLY A 288 38.32 18.92 33.71
C GLY A 288 37.82 18.37 32.36
N THR A 289 38.72 17.96 31.48
CA THR A 289 38.41 17.32 30.18
C THR A 289 38.48 15.79 30.27
N PRO A 290 37.78 15.03 29.41
CA PRO A 290 37.85 13.57 29.43
C PRO A 290 39.25 13.08 29.03
N ASP A 291 39.86 12.23 29.86
CA ASP A 291 41.12 11.55 29.53
C ASP A 291 40.85 10.30 28.68
N TYR A 292 41.00 10.44 27.37
CA TYR A 292 40.85 9.31 26.43
C TYR A 292 41.98 8.27 26.53
N SER A 293 43.12 8.60 27.15
CA SER A 293 44.29 7.72 27.21
C SER A 293 44.17 6.60 28.23
N SER A 294 43.42 6.83 29.31
CA SER A 294 43.13 5.83 30.35
C SER A 294 41.98 4.87 29.99
N GLY A 295 41.31 5.11 28.86
CA GLY A 295 40.18 4.31 28.40
C GLY A 295 38.88 4.57 29.18
N PRO A 296 37.74 4.03 28.70
CA PRO A 296 36.45 4.25 29.33
C PRO A 296 36.32 3.45 30.63
N VAL A 297 35.91 4.13 31.71
CA VAL A 297 35.70 3.55 33.04
C VAL A 297 34.38 2.77 33.08
N LYS A 298 33.36 3.32 32.43
CA LYS A 298 32.02 2.74 32.37
C LYS A 298 31.34 3.18 31.07
N VAL A 299 30.57 2.28 30.48
CA VAL A 299 29.72 2.57 29.32
C VAL A 299 28.30 2.17 29.68
N GLU A 300 27.36 3.08 29.54
CA GLU A 300 25.93 2.83 29.71
C GLU A 300 25.21 3.13 28.40
N VAL A 301 24.42 2.18 27.93
CA VAL A 301 23.60 2.35 26.72
C VAL A 301 22.14 2.26 27.12
N ASN A 302 21.43 3.38 26.99
CA ASN A 302 20.00 3.47 27.21
C ASN A 302 19.27 3.61 25.87
N VAL A 303 18.32 2.71 25.62
CA VAL A 303 17.50 2.71 24.41
C VAL A 303 16.07 3.02 24.79
N THR A 304 15.55 4.14 24.31
CA THR A 304 14.15 4.53 24.52
C THR A 304 13.39 4.53 23.20
N LYS A 305 12.19 3.94 23.20
CA LYS A 305 11.28 3.97 22.05
C LYS A 305 10.15 4.96 22.32
N GLY A 306 9.84 5.78 21.32
CA GLY A 306 8.72 6.71 21.35
C GLY A 306 7.94 6.69 20.04
N GLU A 307 6.73 7.22 20.06
CA GLU A 307 5.88 7.31 18.86
C GLU A 307 6.18 8.60 18.08
N GLY A 308 6.10 8.54 16.75
CA GLY A 308 6.27 9.72 15.91
C GLY A 308 7.73 10.06 15.63
N TYR A 309 7.97 11.30 15.17
CA TYR A 309 9.30 11.75 14.76
C TYR A 309 10.22 12.01 15.95
N CYS A 310 11.53 11.99 15.69
CA CYS A 310 12.54 12.42 16.67
C CYS A 310 12.26 13.86 17.14
N SER A 311 12.29 14.07 18.46
CA SER A 311 12.11 15.38 19.07
C SER A 311 13.48 16.04 19.25
N GLY A 312 13.69 17.22 18.65
CA GLY A 312 14.96 17.96 18.71
C GLY A 312 15.81 17.77 17.45
N GLY A 313 16.18 18.88 16.82
CA GLY A 313 16.93 18.95 15.56
C GLY A 313 18.21 18.11 15.54
N SER A 314 18.09 16.94 14.94
CA SER A 314 18.98 16.40 13.90
C SER A 314 18.43 15.03 13.50
N THR A 315 17.66 15.01 12.42
CA THR A 315 17.47 13.77 11.68
C THR A 315 18.86 13.28 11.27
N SER A 316 19.31 12.17 11.87
CA SER A 316 20.54 11.44 11.54
C SER A 316 21.92 11.99 11.97
N ALA A 317 22.06 13.19 12.53
CA ALA A 317 23.34 13.64 13.11
C ALA A 317 23.30 13.47 14.63
N GLY A 318 24.09 12.54 15.18
CA GLY A 318 24.13 12.34 16.64
C GLY A 318 24.49 13.64 17.37
N ARG A 319 23.88 13.88 18.53
CA ARG A 319 24.28 14.97 19.42
C ARG A 319 25.29 14.42 20.41
N GLU A 320 26.43 15.08 20.51
CA GLU A 320 27.47 14.76 21.49
C GLU A 320 27.61 15.92 22.46
N PHE A 321 27.48 15.64 23.76
CA PHE A 321 27.64 16.63 24.81
C PHE A 321 28.28 15.98 26.04
N THR A 322 29.05 16.78 26.77
CA THR A 322 29.78 16.33 27.95
C THR A 322 29.12 16.85 29.22
N GLU A 323 28.93 15.98 30.19
CA GLU A 323 28.43 16.32 31.52
C GLU A 323 29.46 15.90 32.57
N GLN A 324 29.77 16.78 33.51
CA GLN A 324 30.67 16.46 34.62
C GLN A 324 29.86 15.86 35.76
N THR A 325 30.27 14.69 36.26
CA THR A 325 29.55 14.01 37.35
C THR A 325 30.52 13.72 38.50
N PHE A 326 30.07 13.98 39.73
CA PHE A 326 30.87 13.79 40.94
C PHE A 326 30.45 12.52 41.66
N THR A 327 31.37 11.57 41.84
CA THR A 327 31.12 10.33 42.58
C THR A 327 32.31 10.04 43.51
N GLY A 328 32.20 10.37 44.79
CA GLY A 328 33.26 10.16 45.77
C GLY A 328 34.40 11.17 45.67
N SER A 329 35.65 10.72 45.75
CA SER A 329 36.87 11.57 45.72
C SER A 329 37.54 11.68 44.34
N GLU A 330 36.94 11.12 43.29
CA GLU A 330 37.49 11.12 41.92
C GLU A 330 36.54 11.85 40.95
N TYR A 331 37.12 12.59 40.00
CA TYR A 331 36.38 13.34 38.98
C TYR A 331 36.18 12.49 37.72
N TYR A 332 34.94 12.43 37.21
CA TYR A 332 34.59 11.74 35.97
C TYR A 332 33.90 12.68 35.00
N VAL A 333 34.18 12.51 33.71
CA VAL A 333 33.49 13.21 32.62
C VAL A 333 32.66 12.19 31.83
N ALA A 334 31.36 12.41 31.79
CA ALA A 334 30.45 11.62 30.97
C ALA A 334 30.36 12.23 29.57
N VAL A 335 30.80 11.49 28.55
CA VAL A 335 30.57 11.80 27.14
C VAL A 335 29.26 11.13 26.73
N ILE A 336 28.23 11.93 26.46
CA ILE A 336 26.90 11.45 26.07
C ILE A 336 26.75 11.63 24.56
N LYS A 337 26.49 10.53 23.87
CA LYS A 337 26.16 10.51 22.45
C LYS A 337 24.72 10.04 22.27
N GLU A 338 23.85 10.92 21.77
CA GLU A 338 22.47 10.58 21.44
C GLU A 338 22.27 10.46 19.94
N GLU A 339 21.76 9.31 19.51
CA GLU A 339 21.37 9.06 18.13
C GLU A 339 19.88 8.70 18.08
N CYS A 340 19.09 9.51 17.36
CA CYS A 340 17.69 9.20 17.12
C CYS A 340 17.48 8.66 15.70
N THR A 341 16.79 7.53 15.60
CA THR A 341 16.46 6.87 14.33
C THR A 341 14.97 6.63 14.23
N ILE A 342 14.39 7.01 13.09
CA ILE A 342 13.00 6.71 12.76
C ILE A 342 12.93 5.28 12.23
N THR A 343 12.00 4.51 12.75
CA THR A 343 11.71 3.12 12.36
C THR A 343 10.22 2.97 12.09
N TYR A 344 9.87 2.03 11.21
CA TYR A 344 8.48 1.67 10.97
C TYR A 344 8.21 0.33 11.62
N SER A 345 7.22 0.29 12.52
CA SER A 345 6.75 -0.95 13.11
C SER A 345 5.55 -1.50 12.33
N TYR A 346 5.58 -2.79 11.99
CA TYR A 346 4.51 -3.45 11.23
C TYR A 346 3.39 -3.89 12.17
N GLN A 347 2.18 -3.34 11.99
CA GLN A 347 1.04 -3.62 12.87
C GLN A 347 0.18 -4.81 12.43
N GLY A 348 0.42 -5.34 11.23
CA GLY A 348 -0.35 -6.46 10.68
C GLY A 348 -1.48 -6.05 9.73
N VAL A 349 -1.77 -6.91 8.76
CA VAL A 349 -2.91 -6.73 7.84
C VAL A 349 -4.22 -6.82 8.61
N ALA A 350 -4.35 -7.77 9.53
CA ALA A 350 -5.56 -7.93 10.34
C ALA A 350 -5.91 -6.65 11.13
N TYR A 351 -4.90 -5.98 11.69
CA TYR A 351 -5.08 -4.71 12.40
C TYR A 351 -5.61 -3.63 11.46
N SER A 352 -4.95 -3.44 10.31
CA SER A 352 -5.31 -2.43 9.31
C SER A 352 -6.75 -2.63 8.79
N VAL A 353 -7.14 -3.88 8.52
CA VAL A 353 -8.50 -4.23 8.08
C VAL A 353 -9.53 -3.96 9.19
N SER A 354 -9.24 -4.34 10.43
CA SER A 354 -10.15 -4.13 11.56
C SER A 354 -10.44 -2.64 11.82
N ARG A 355 -9.46 -1.78 11.57
CA ARG A 355 -9.61 -0.33 11.73
C ARG A 355 -10.46 0.31 10.64
N ASN A 356 -10.54 -0.32 9.47
CA ASN A 356 -11.20 0.20 8.27
C ASN A 356 -12.39 -0.69 7.85
N ILE A 357 -13.15 -1.22 8.82
CA ILE A 357 -14.26 -2.14 8.56
C ILE A 357 -15.38 -1.52 7.70
N LEU A 358 -15.58 -0.20 7.81
CA LEU A 358 -16.56 0.54 7.02
C LEU A 358 -16.20 0.49 5.53
N ASN A 359 -14.94 0.77 5.18
CA ASN A 359 -14.46 0.72 3.80
C ASN A 359 -14.48 -0.70 3.23
N LEU A 360 -14.19 -1.71 4.05
CA LEU A 360 -14.38 -3.11 3.67
C LEU A 360 -15.86 -3.41 3.37
N GLY A 361 -16.78 -2.90 4.20
CA GLY A 361 -18.22 -3.00 3.98
C GLY A 361 -18.68 -2.32 2.69
N ILE A 362 -18.19 -1.12 2.40
CA ILE A 362 -18.45 -0.41 1.14
C ILE A 362 -17.97 -1.23 -0.05
N LEU A 363 -16.74 -1.76 0.00
CA LEU A 363 -16.17 -2.59 -1.04
C LEU A 363 -17.04 -3.84 -1.29
N ALA A 364 -17.44 -4.54 -0.22
CA ALA A 364 -18.31 -5.71 -0.34
C ALA A 364 -19.68 -5.34 -0.92
N ALA A 365 -20.32 -4.29 -0.42
CA ALA A 365 -21.63 -3.84 -0.88
C ALA A 365 -21.62 -3.47 -2.37
N MET A 366 -20.63 -2.68 -2.81
CA MET A 366 -20.48 -2.28 -4.22
C MET A 366 -20.19 -3.48 -5.11
N THR A 367 -19.41 -4.46 -4.63
CA THR A 367 -19.18 -5.72 -5.35
C THR A 367 -20.49 -6.45 -5.64
N PHE A 368 -21.37 -6.60 -4.65
CA PHE A 368 -22.68 -7.23 -4.84
C PHE A 368 -23.60 -6.42 -5.76
N VAL A 369 -23.59 -5.09 -5.64
CA VAL A 369 -24.37 -4.20 -6.53
C VAL A 369 -23.94 -4.38 -7.99
N TYR A 370 -22.64 -4.39 -8.29
CA TYR A 370 -22.14 -4.54 -9.66
C TYR A 370 -22.38 -5.94 -10.21
N LEU A 371 -22.18 -6.98 -9.40
CA LEU A 371 -22.50 -8.35 -9.80
C LEU A 371 -23.99 -8.51 -10.10
N GLY A 372 -24.86 -7.99 -9.22
CA GLY A 372 -26.31 -8.01 -9.40
C GLY A 372 -26.73 -7.29 -10.68
N LEU A 373 -26.19 -6.09 -10.92
CA LEU A 373 -26.47 -5.31 -12.13
C LEU A 373 -25.99 -6.03 -13.40
N ALA A 374 -24.81 -6.65 -13.36
CA ALA A 374 -24.24 -7.40 -14.48
C ALA A 374 -25.11 -8.61 -14.85
N VAL A 375 -25.51 -9.41 -13.85
CA VAL A 375 -26.39 -10.58 -14.05
C VAL A 375 -27.77 -10.14 -14.53
N PHE A 376 -28.33 -9.09 -13.95
CA PHE A 376 -29.63 -8.54 -14.36
C PHE A 376 -29.62 -8.04 -15.81
N ARG A 377 -28.60 -7.27 -16.19
CA ARG A 377 -28.43 -6.77 -17.56
C ARG A 377 -28.29 -7.92 -18.56
N PHE A 378 -27.44 -8.91 -18.26
CA PHE A 378 -27.29 -10.08 -19.11
C PHE A 378 -28.60 -10.85 -19.32
N GLY A 379 -29.42 -10.97 -18.28
CA GLY A 379 -30.74 -11.61 -18.37
C GLY A 379 -31.67 -10.93 -19.39
N LYS A 380 -31.55 -9.61 -19.55
CA LYS A 380 -32.36 -8.80 -20.48
C LYS A 380 -31.79 -8.69 -21.89
N ILE A 381 -30.58 -9.18 -22.16
CA ILE A 381 -30.01 -9.13 -23.51
C ILE A 381 -30.83 -10.03 -24.44
N ASP A 382 -31.18 -9.50 -25.61
CA ASP A 382 -31.71 -10.31 -26.69
C ASP A 382 -30.56 -11.07 -27.35
N LEU A 383 -30.62 -12.40 -27.24
CA LEU A 383 -29.59 -13.32 -27.72
C LEU A 383 -30.01 -13.98 -29.05
N ARG A 384 -31.11 -13.50 -29.65
CA ARG A 384 -31.66 -13.99 -30.91
C ARG A 384 -30.82 -13.67 -32.13
#